data_AF-A0A967JCT9-F1
#
_entry.id   AF-A0A967JCT9-F1
#
_cell.length_a   1.000
_cell.length_b   1.000
_cell.length_c   1.000
_cell.angle_alpha   90.00
_cell.angle_beta   90.00
_cell.angle_gamma   90.00
#
_symmetry.space_group_name_H-M   'P 1'
#
loop_
_entity.id
_entity.type
_entity.pdbx_description
1 polymer ?
#
loop_
_entity_poly.entity_id
_entity_poly.type
_entity_poly.pdbx_seq_one_letter_code
_entity_poly.pdbx_strand_id
1 'polypeptide(L)'
;MAANPDARRAIGTWIASMTDDQIQHDAARALAAAGVGDDTPYAVVGFCLGARAVYRAMERNPQRVVCGAGWHPSFLVDDGPDSPHVTAGSLDRPLYLGIGEADEVQSIAMHQPFLDAVADLEHVDVTTFPGADHGYTWPGYPNYDENAAETSWIRTLAMFAAAFTGSRGAQ
;
A
#
# COMPACT_ATOMS: atom_id res chain seq x y z
N MET A 1 -14.94 0.78 -16.56
CA MET A 1 -13.87 0.63 -17.58
C MET A 1 -14.30 -0.40 -18.64
N ALA A 2 -14.97 0.00 -19.72
CA ALA A 2 -15.21 -0.90 -20.86
C ALA A 2 -13.98 -0.89 -21.79
N ALA A 3 -12.83 -1.34 -21.27
CA ALA A 3 -11.55 -1.26 -21.98
C ALA A 3 -11.16 -2.64 -22.54
N ASN A 4 -10.81 -2.64 -23.82
CA ASN A 4 -10.20 -3.71 -24.60
C ASN A 4 -9.80 -4.98 -23.80
N PRO A 5 -10.45 -6.14 -24.02
CA PRO A 5 -10.16 -7.38 -23.28
C PRO A 5 -8.70 -7.86 -23.44
N ASP A 6 -8.04 -7.54 -24.55
CA ASP A 6 -6.61 -7.85 -24.73
C ASP A 6 -5.73 -7.00 -23.81
N ALA A 7 -6.10 -5.75 -23.56
CA ALA A 7 -5.39 -4.89 -22.61
C ALA A 7 -5.57 -5.40 -21.17
N ARG A 8 -6.77 -5.83 -20.79
CA ARG A 8 -7.02 -6.44 -19.46
C ARG A 8 -6.20 -7.72 -19.27
N ARG A 9 -6.14 -8.57 -20.29
CA ARG A 9 -5.30 -9.78 -20.27
C ARG A 9 -3.82 -9.45 -20.15
N ALA A 10 -3.32 -8.49 -20.93
CA ALA A 10 -1.92 -8.08 -20.88
C ALA A 10 -1.52 -7.52 -19.51
N ILE A 11 -2.36 -6.66 -18.92
CA ILE A 11 -2.15 -6.14 -17.56
C ILE A 11 -2.09 -7.28 -16.54
N GLY A 12 -3.02 -8.24 -16.62
CA GLY A 12 -3.01 -9.41 -15.76
C GLY A 12 -1.72 -10.22 -15.89
N THR A 13 -1.22 -10.45 -17.10
CA THR A 13 0.07 -11.13 -17.34
C THR A 13 1.25 -10.35 -16.75
N TRP A 14 1.27 -9.02 -16.88
CA TRP A 14 2.35 -8.21 -16.30
C TRP A 14 2.33 -8.25 -14.77
N ILE A 15 1.17 -8.06 -14.14
CA ILE A 15 1.00 -8.17 -12.69
C ILE A 15 1.49 -9.54 -12.20
N ALA A 16 1.07 -10.62 -12.86
CA ALA A 16 1.45 -11.98 -12.49
C ALA A 16 2.95 -12.28 -12.67
N SER A 17 3.66 -11.50 -13.49
CA SER A 17 5.09 -11.67 -13.73
C SER A 17 5.99 -10.89 -12.77
N MET A 18 5.43 -9.95 -12.01
CA MET A 18 6.18 -9.17 -11.03
C MET A 18 6.40 -9.98 -9.75
N THR A 19 7.60 -9.88 -9.20
CA THR A 19 7.94 -10.45 -7.90
C THR A 19 8.25 -9.35 -6.89
N ASP A 20 8.02 -9.64 -5.60
CA ASP A 20 8.36 -8.71 -4.53
C ASP A 20 9.84 -8.30 -4.59
N ASP A 21 10.75 -9.24 -4.88
CA ASP A 21 12.18 -8.95 -5.00
C ASP A 21 12.52 -7.98 -6.12
N GLN A 22 11.92 -8.14 -7.30
CA GLN A 22 12.13 -7.23 -8.42
C GLN A 22 11.57 -5.84 -8.13
N ILE A 23 10.37 -5.76 -7.54
CA ILE A 23 9.75 -4.48 -7.17
C ILE A 23 10.64 -3.73 -6.17
N GLN A 24 11.15 -4.43 -5.15
CA GLN A 24 12.01 -3.81 -4.13
C GLN A 24 13.39 -3.44 -4.69
N HIS A 25 13.93 -4.25 -5.61
CA HIS A 25 15.15 -3.91 -6.34
C HIS A 25 14.98 -2.60 -7.13
N ASP A 26 13.90 -2.49 -7.91
CA ASP A 26 13.61 -1.32 -8.73
C ASP A 26 13.35 -0.08 -7.87
N ALA A 27 12.63 -0.23 -6.75
CA ALA A 27 12.41 0.84 -5.79
C ALA A 27 13.75 1.40 -5.24
N ALA A 28 14.69 0.53 -4.87
CA ALA A 28 16.00 0.94 -4.40
C ALA A 28 16.80 1.67 -5.50
N ARG A 29 16.72 1.22 -6.76
CA ARG A 29 17.36 1.90 -7.90
C ARG A 29 16.73 3.26 -8.19
N ALA A 30 15.41 3.37 -8.07
CA ALA A 30 14.69 4.64 -8.26
C ALA A 30 15.09 5.68 -7.20
N LEU A 31 15.18 5.27 -5.93
CA LEU A 31 15.67 6.13 -4.84
C LEU A 31 17.10 6.62 -5.09
N ALA A 32 18.00 5.71 -5.47
CA ALA A 32 19.38 6.06 -5.79
C ALA A 32 19.47 7.02 -7.00
N ALA A 33 18.69 6.78 -8.05
CA ALA A 33 18.62 7.64 -9.23
C ALA A 33 18.06 9.04 -8.92
N ALA A 34 17.17 9.14 -7.92
CA ALA A 34 16.66 10.41 -7.40
C ALA A 34 17.64 11.10 -6.42
N GLY A 35 18.80 10.51 -6.14
CA GLY A 35 19.80 11.06 -5.22
C GLY A 35 19.45 10.90 -3.74
N VAL A 36 18.54 10.00 -3.39
CA VAL A 36 18.18 9.69 -1.99
C VAL A 36 19.27 8.81 -1.39
N GLY A 37 19.98 9.32 -0.38
CA GLY A 37 21.06 8.58 0.29
C GLY A 37 20.57 7.34 1.03
N ASP A 38 21.46 6.37 1.22
CA ASP A 38 21.14 5.06 1.81
C ASP A 38 20.65 5.13 3.26
N ASP A 39 20.98 6.18 4.00
CA ASP A 39 20.48 6.41 5.37
C ASP A 39 19.32 7.42 5.43
N THR A 40 18.86 7.92 4.28
CA THR A 40 17.78 8.93 4.24
C THR A 40 16.44 8.25 4.53
N PRO A 41 15.71 8.68 5.57
CA PRO A 41 14.38 8.17 5.85
C PRO A 41 13.38 8.65 4.79
N TYR A 42 12.44 7.80 4.42
CA TYR A 42 11.41 8.12 3.43
C TYR A 42 10.05 7.52 3.83
N ALA A 43 8.98 8.11 3.33
CA ALA A 43 7.64 7.55 3.40
C ALA A 43 7.26 7.00 2.03
N VAL A 44 6.38 6.00 2.00
CA VAL A 44 5.99 5.32 0.77
C VAL A 44 4.47 5.28 0.65
N VAL A 45 3.95 5.48 -0.56
CA VAL A 45 2.53 5.32 -0.88
C VAL A 45 2.38 4.47 -2.14
N GLY A 46 1.37 3.62 -2.17
CA GLY A 46 1.13 2.69 -3.27
C GLY A 46 -0.34 2.34 -3.43
N PHE A 47 -0.69 1.88 -4.64
CA PHE A 47 -2.06 1.66 -5.08
C PHE A 47 -2.18 0.24 -5.65
N CYS A 48 -3.25 -0.51 -5.36
CA CYS A 48 -3.42 -1.89 -5.88
C CYS A 48 -2.20 -2.77 -5.49
N LEU A 49 -1.48 -3.34 -6.47
CA LEU A 49 -0.22 -4.08 -6.26
C LEU A 49 0.84 -3.22 -5.55
N GLY A 50 0.84 -1.91 -5.77
CA GLY A 50 1.74 -0.97 -5.10
C GLY A 50 1.55 -0.95 -3.58
N ALA A 51 0.37 -1.30 -3.05
CA ALA A 51 0.17 -1.42 -1.60
C ALA A 51 0.91 -2.64 -1.01
N ARG A 52 1.00 -3.75 -1.76
CA ARG A 52 1.90 -4.86 -1.39
C ARG A 52 3.37 -4.41 -1.43
N ALA A 53 3.74 -3.60 -2.43
CA ALA A 53 5.09 -3.04 -2.51
C ALA A 53 5.42 -2.14 -1.30
N VAL A 54 4.46 -1.33 -0.84
CA VAL A 54 4.55 -0.53 0.39
C VAL A 54 4.83 -1.43 1.60
N TYR A 55 4.01 -2.46 1.78
CA TYR A 55 4.17 -3.42 2.87
C TYR A 55 5.57 -4.05 2.87
N ARG A 56 6.02 -4.54 1.71
CA ARG A 56 7.36 -5.14 1.55
C ARG A 56 8.49 -4.15 1.79
N ALA A 57 8.33 -2.89 1.40
CA ALA A 57 9.32 -1.86 1.68
C ALA A 57 9.46 -1.62 3.19
N MET A 58 8.33 -1.54 3.90
CA MET A 58 8.30 -1.39 5.37
C MET A 58 8.96 -2.58 6.07
N GLU A 59 8.60 -3.81 5.69
CA GLU A 59 9.15 -5.05 6.26
C GLU A 59 10.67 -5.16 6.04
N ARG A 60 11.16 -4.86 4.83
CA ARG A 60 12.57 -5.05 4.47
C ARG A 60 13.48 -3.89 4.90
N ASN A 61 12.92 -2.70 5.10
CA ASN A 61 13.69 -1.49 5.41
C ASN A 61 13.11 -0.71 6.61
N PRO A 62 12.84 -1.35 7.77
CA PRO A 62 12.15 -0.71 8.90
C PRO A 62 12.93 0.45 9.54
N GLN A 63 14.23 0.56 9.26
CA GLN A 63 15.07 1.69 9.70
C GLN A 63 14.95 2.92 8.79
N ARG A 64 14.55 2.76 7.53
CA ARG A 64 14.45 3.86 6.55
C ARG A 64 13.01 4.25 6.25
N VAL A 65 12.10 3.28 6.18
CA VAL A 65 10.68 3.56 5.90
C VAL A 65 10.02 4.03 7.17
N VAL A 66 9.72 5.33 7.26
CA VAL A 66 9.16 5.91 8.49
C VAL A 66 7.65 5.73 8.61
N CYS A 67 6.95 5.52 7.49
CA CYS A 67 5.54 5.14 7.41
C CYS A 67 5.17 4.73 5.96
N GLY A 68 4.03 4.05 5.80
CA GLY A 68 3.53 3.59 4.50
C GLY A 68 2.02 3.77 4.33
N ALA A 69 1.55 4.03 3.11
CA ALA A 69 0.12 4.09 2.78
C ALA A 69 -0.22 3.20 1.58
N GLY A 70 -1.26 2.37 1.72
CA GLY A 70 -1.78 1.51 0.66
C GLY A 70 -3.24 1.80 0.36
N TRP A 71 -3.57 2.14 -0.89
CA TRP A 71 -4.95 2.44 -1.28
C TRP A 71 -5.48 1.36 -2.22
N HIS A 72 -6.73 0.94 -2.00
CA HIS A 72 -7.39 -0.19 -2.66
C HIS A 72 -6.41 -1.36 -2.87
N PRO A 73 -5.85 -1.92 -1.77
CA PRO A 73 -4.71 -2.81 -1.83
C PRO A 73 -5.00 -4.11 -2.58
N SER A 74 -3.95 -4.71 -3.14
CA SER A 74 -4.04 -6.06 -3.71
C SER A 74 -2.98 -6.97 -3.13
N PHE A 75 -3.30 -8.26 -3.04
CA PHE A 75 -2.33 -9.32 -2.70
C PHE A 75 -1.70 -9.14 -1.32
N LEU A 76 -2.48 -8.73 -0.32
CA LEU A 76 -2.05 -8.78 1.09
C LEU A 76 -2.13 -10.19 1.70
N VAL A 77 -2.77 -11.12 0.99
CA VAL A 77 -2.91 -12.52 1.35
C VAL A 77 -2.59 -13.37 0.13
N ASP A 78 -1.75 -14.38 0.32
CA ASP A 78 -1.42 -15.46 -0.62
C ASP A 78 -0.97 -16.68 0.19
N ASP A 79 -0.68 -17.81 -0.47
CA ASP A 79 -0.30 -19.06 0.21
C ASP A 79 1.21 -19.14 0.56
N GLY A 80 1.96 -18.05 0.36
CA GLY A 80 3.41 -18.01 0.58
C GLY A 80 3.77 -18.01 2.08
N PRO A 81 4.90 -18.63 2.47
CA PRO A 81 5.37 -18.61 3.86
C PRO A 81 5.79 -17.21 4.33
N ASP A 82 6.07 -16.31 3.39
CA ASP A 82 6.39 -14.91 3.61
C ASP A 82 5.21 -13.99 3.28
N SER A 83 4.00 -14.50 3.08
CA SER A 83 2.83 -13.69 2.72
C SER A 83 2.62 -12.51 3.68
N PRO A 84 2.15 -11.33 3.22
CA PRO A 84 2.00 -10.18 4.11
C PRO A 84 1.15 -10.48 5.37
N HIS A 85 0.07 -11.25 5.26
CA HIS A 85 -0.73 -11.64 6.43
C HIS A 85 0.00 -12.52 7.45
N VAL A 86 1.04 -13.25 7.04
CA VAL A 86 1.87 -14.06 7.96
C VAL A 86 2.86 -13.18 8.70
N THR A 87 3.42 -12.18 8.04
CA THR A 87 4.50 -11.34 8.61
C THR A 87 4.00 -10.01 9.20
N ALA A 88 2.73 -9.64 9.00
CA ALA A 88 2.25 -8.29 9.34
C ALA A 88 2.35 -7.93 10.82
N GLY A 89 2.31 -8.93 11.70
CA GLY A 89 2.48 -8.73 13.15
C GLY A 89 3.86 -8.17 13.55
N SER A 90 4.87 -8.20 12.66
CA SER A 90 6.18 -7.61 12.93
C SER A 90 6.31 -6.14 12.46
N LEU A 91 5.26 -5.54 11.90
CA LEU A 91 5.30 -4.13 11.52
C LEU A 91 5.45 -3.25 12.76
N ASP A 92 6.46 -2.37 12.76
CA ASP A 92 6.77 -1.43 13.85
C ASP A 92 6.68 0.04 13.41
N ARG A 93 6.16 0.29 12.20
CA ARG A 93 6.01 1.62 11.60
C ARG A 93 4.56 1.90 11.19
N PRO A 94 4.11 3.17 11.25
CA PRO A 94 2.75 3.52 10.86
C PRO A 94 2.38 3.07 9.44
N LEU A 95 1.22 2.44 9.31
CA LEU A 95 0.62 2.02 8.05
C LEU A 95 -0.80 2.58 7.95
N TYR A 96 -1.14 3.18 6.81
CA TYR A 96 -2.53 3.50 6.47
C TYR A 96 -3.03 2.59 5.33
N LEU A 97 -4.21 2.02 5.47
CA LEU A 97 -4.91 1.30 4.40
C LEU A 97 -6.30 1.90 4.13
N GLY A 98 -6.55 2.27 2.88
CA GLY A 98 -7.87 2.65 2.40
C GLY A 98 -8.47 1.55 1.53
N ILE A 99 -9.61 0.98 1.92
CA ILE A 99 -10.21 -0.19 1.26
C ILE A 99 -11.65 0.14 0.84
N GLY A 100 -12.00 -0.11 -0.43
CA GLY A 100 -13.37 -0.02 -0.90
C GLY A 100 -14.18 -1.25 -0.50
N GLU A 101 -15.37 -1.07 0.06
CA GLU A 101 -16.23 -2.21 0.44
C GLU A 101 -16.88 -2.89 -0.77
N ALA A 102 -16.96 -2.18 -1.90
CA ALA A 102 -17.49 -2.70 -3.16
C ALA A 102 -16.37 -3.17 -4.11
N ASP A 103 -15.14 -3.36 -3.62
CA ASP A 103 -13.99 -3.78 -4.42
C ASP A 103 -14.20 -5.18 -5.04
N GLU A 104 -14.42 -5.20 -6.37
CA GLU A 104 -14.64 -6.44 -7.12
C GLU A 104 -13.34 -7.20 -7.47
N VAL A 105 -12.17 -6.60 -7.22
CA VAL A 105 -10.86 -7.17 -7.55
C VAL A 105 -10.23 -7.84 -6.33
N GLN A 106 -10.31 -7.20 -5.17
CA GLN A 106 -9.74 -7.59 -3.89
C GLN A 106 -10.73 -7.23 -2.77
N SER A 107 -11.77 -8.05 -2.66
CA SER A 107 -12.81 -7.84 -1.64
C SER A 107 -12.23 -7.80 -0.23
N ILE A 108 -12.91 -7.12 0.70
CA ILE A 108 -12.52 -7.06 2.11
C ILE A 108 -12.29 -8.46 2.72
N ALA A 109 -13.08 -9.46 2.33
CA ALA A 109 -12.94 -10.83 2.79
C ALA A 109 -11.61 -11.47 2.37
N MET A 110 -11.06 -11.10 1.20
CA MET A 110 -9.75 -11.55 0.75
C MET A 110 -8.61 -10.94 1.57
N HIS A 111 -8.84 -9.81 2.23
CA HIS A 111 -7.89 -9.17 3.13
C HIS A 111 -8.03 -9.61 4.58
N GLN A 112 -9.09 -10.32 4.96
CA GLN A 112 -9.41 -10.60 6.36
C GLN A 112 -8.23 -11.19 7.15
N PRO A 113 -7.48 -12.20 6.66
CA PRO A 113 -6.30 -12.70 7.39
C PRO A 113 -5.24 -11.62 7.68
N PHE A 114 -5.02 -10.68 6.75
CA PHE A 114 -4.12 -9.55 6.98
C PHE A 114 -4.70 -8.58 8.02
N LEU A 115 -5.99 -8.26 7.91
CA LEU A 115 -6.68 -7.37 8.84
C LEU A 115 -6.67 -7.92 10.27
N ASP A 116 -6.86 -9.23 10.43
CA ASP A 116 -6.77 -9.91 11.72
C ASP A 116 -5.35 -9.84 12.29
N ALA A 117 -4.32 -10.01 11.44
CA ALA A 117 -2.92 -9.98 11.85
C ALA A 117 -2.44 -8.59 12.32
N VAL A 118 -3.09 -7.51 11.87
CA VAL A 118 -2.74 -6.12 12.26
C VAL A 118 -3.73 -5.50 13.25
N ALA A 119 -4.78 -6.21 13.66
CA ALA A 119 -5.87 -5.66 14.44
C ALA A 119 -5.44 -5.03 15.78
N ASP A 120 -4.40 -5.60 16.41
CA ASP A 120 -3.85 -5.13 17.69
C ASP A 120 -2.69 -4.11 17.52
N LEU A 121 -2.36 -3.73 16.28
CA LEU A 121 -1.29 -2.76 16.00
C LEU A 121 -1.87 -1.35 15.93
N GLU A 122 -1.76 -0.58 17.02
CA GLU A 122 -2.30 0.79 17.13
C GLU A 122 -1.77 1.77 16.06
N HIS A 123 -0.60 1.48 15.48
CA HIS A 123 -0.01 2.27 14.40
C HIS A 123 -0.50 1.88 13.00
N VAL A 124 -1.41 0.92 12.88
CA VAL A 124 -2.04 0.53 11.61
C VAL A 124 -3.47 1.08 11.57
N ASP A 125 -3.71 2.08 10.71
CA ASP A 125 -5.03 2.68 10.49
C ASP A 125 -5.66 2.08 9.22
N VAL A 126 -6.79 1.38 9.37
CA VAL A 126 -7.57 0.84 8.25
C VAL A 126 -8.90 1.58 8.16
N THR A 127 -9.16 2.21 7.02
CA THR A 127 -10.45 2.86 6.71
C THR A 127 -11.14 2.10 5.59
N THR A 128 -12.40 1.71 5.80
CA THR A 128 -13.25 1.16 4.75
C THR A 128 -14.21 2.21 4.20
N PHE A 129 -14.50 2.12 2.90
CA PHE A 129 -15.33 3.07 2.18
C PHE A 129 -16.53 2.35 1.56
N PRO A 130 -17.75 2.51 2.13
CA PRO A 130 -18.97 1.95 1.56
C PRO A 130 -19.19 2.44 0.11
N GLY A 131 -19.40 1.50 -0.81
CA GLY A 131 -19.69 1.80 -2.21
C GLY A 131 -18.49 2.11 -3.11
N ALA A 132 -17.30 2.34 -2.55
CA ALA A 132 -16.09 2.51 -3.34
C ALA A 132 -15.60 1.16 -3.89
N ASP A 133 -15.27 1.12 -5.18
CA ASP A 133 -14.71 -0.05 -5.87
C ASP A 133 -13.17 0.07 -5.97
N HIS A 134 -12.52 -0.97 -6.49
CA HIS A 134 -11.10 -0.99 -6.79
C HIS A 134 -10.71 0.21 -7.65
N GLY A 135 -9.60 0.86 -7.30
CA GLY A 135 -9.09 1.98 -8.08
C GLY A 135 -9.90 3.27 -7.93
N TYR A 136 -10.53 3.50 -6.78
CA TYR A 136 -11.36 4.68 -6.47
C TYR A 136 -10.65 6.05 -6.55
N THR A 137 -9.35 6.05 -6.83
CA THR A 137 -8.44 7.16 -6.58
C THR A 137 -8.51 8.32 -7.59
N TRP A 138 -8.76 8.04 -8.88
CA TRP A 138 -8.42 9.00 -9.95
C TRP A 138 -9.63 9.75 -10.51
N PRO A 139 -9.73 11.09 -10.36
CA PRO A 139 -10.81 11.87 -10.95
C PRO A 139 -10.96 11.62 -12.45
N GLY A 140 -12.20 11.44 -12.90
CA GLY A 140 -12.53 11.14 -14.30
C GLY A 140 -12.43 9.66 -14.69
N TYR A 141 -12.01 8.76 -13.79
CA TYR A 141 -12.15 7.32 -13.99
C TYR A 141 -13.53 6.83 -13.53
N PRO A 142 -14.08 5.76 -14.15
CA PRO A 142 -15.42 5.27 -13.81
C PRO A 142 -15.59 4.84 -12.35
N ASN A 143 -14.51 4.42 -11.70
CA ASN A 143 -14.53 3.91 -10.33
C ASN A 143 -14.22 5.01 -9.30
N TYR A 144 -13.96 6.25 -9.74
CA TYR A 144 -13.62 7.36 -8.85
C TYR A 144 -14.68 7.55 -7.76
N ASP A 145 -14.23 7.51 -6.51
CA ASP A 145 -15.03 7.86 -5.35
C ASP A 145 -14.31 9.01 -4.63
N GLU A 146 -14.92 10.20 -4.66
CA GLU A 146 -14.35 11.42 -4.13
C GLU A 146 -14.10 11.32 -2.62
N ASN A 147 -15.06 10.78 -1.87
CA ASN A 147 -14.94 10.65 -0.42
C ASN A 147 -13.79 9.69 -0.04
N ALA A 148 -13.70 8.54 -0.71
CA ALA A 148 -12.63 7.59 -0.49
C ALA A 148 -11.25 8.17 -0.85
N ALA A 149 -11.15 8.84 -2.01
CA ALA A 149 -9.91 9.46 -2.48
C ALA A 149 -9.44 10.60 -1.56
N GLU A 150 -10.33 11.55 -1.23
CA GLU A 150 -10.01 12.70 -0.36
C GLU A 150 -9.64 12.25 1.05
N THR A 151 -10.41 11.33 1.64
CA THR A 151 -10.11 10.79 2.97
C THR A 151 -8.77 10.06 2.98
N SER A 152 -8.50 9.23 1.98
CA SER A 152 -7.23 8.50 1.86
C SER A 152 -6.05 9.48 1.76
N TRP A 153 -6.20 10.57 1.02
CA TRP A 153 -5.18 11.60 0.89
C TRP A 153 -4.93 12.33 2.21
N ILE A 154 -6.00 12.78 2.88
CA ILE A 154 -5.93 13.47 4.17
C ILE A 154 -5.21 12.60 5.22
N ARG A 155 -5.61 11.33 5.34
CA ARG A 155 -5.01 10.36 6.27
C ARG A 155 -3.54 10.11 5.98
N THR A 156 -3.21 9.89 4.70
CA THR A 156 -1.83 9.66 4.25
C THR A 156 -0.94 10.86 4.55
N LEU A 157 -1.36 12.08 4.19
CA LEU A 157 -0.58 13.29 4.43
C LEU A 157 -0.42 13.61 5.92
N ALA A 158 -1.46 13.40 6.73
CA ALA A 158 -1.39 13.57 8.18
C ALA A 158 -0.36 12.61 8.81
N MET A 159 -0.40 11.33 8.41
CA MET A 159 0.58 10.32 8.86
C MET A 159 2.01 10.68 8.42
N PHE A 160 2.20 11.11 7.17
CA PHE A 160 3.52 11.53 6.68
C PHE A 160 4.05 12.72 7.48
N ALA A 161 3.22 13.72 7.75
CA ALA A 161 3.60 14.87 8.57
C ALA A 161 4.00 14.45 10.00
N ALA A 162 3.24 13.55 10.63
CA ALA A 162 3.54 13.03 11.97
C ALA A 162 4.88 12.27 12.00
N ALA A 163 5.13 11.39 11.03
CA ALA A 163 6.36 10.60 10.94
C ALA A 163 7.63 11.48 10.81
N PHE A 164 7.57 12.59 10.07
CA PHE A 164 8.70 13.52 9.88
C PHE A 164 8.79 14.66 10.89
N THR A 165 7.84 14.77 11.81
CA THR A 165 7.92 15.71 12.95
C THR A 165 8.51 15.03 14.17
N GLY A 166 8.18 13.76 14.41
CA GLY A 166 8.81 12.95 15.46
C GLY A 166 10.31 12.68 15.25
N SER A 167 10.78 12.63 14.00
CA SER A 167 12.19 12.38 13.67
C SER A 167 13.13 13.57 13.90
N ARG A 168 12.61 14.78 14.13
CA ARG A 168 13.41 16.00 14.38
C ARG A 168 13.80 16.21 15.84
N GLY A 169 13.32 15.38 16.77
CA GLY A 169 13.57 15.51 18.20
C GLY A 169 14.77 14.72 18.74
N ALA A 170 15.51 14.00 17.89
CA ALA A 170 16.60 13.10 18.28
C ALA A 170 17.99 13.53 17.75
N GLN A 171 18.22 14.82 17.56
CA GLN A 171 19.54 15.40 17.29
C GLN A 171 19.96 16.36 18.40
#